data_AF-A0A3S1SBB0-F1
#
_entry.id   AF-A0A3S1SBB0-F1
#
_cell.length_a   1.000
_cell.length_b   1.000
_cell.length_c   1.000
_cell.angle_alpha   90.00
_cell.angle_beta   90.00
_cell.angle_gamma   90.00
#
_symmetry.space_group_name_H-M   'P 1'
#
loop_
_entity.id
_entity.type
_entity.pdbx_description
1 polymer ?
#
loop_
_entity_poly.entity_id
_entity_poly.type
_entity_poly.pdbx_seq_one_letter_code
_entity_poly.pdbx_strand_id
1 'polypeptide(L)' 'MHHRVDIAPPSDNYKPRDWQKPHQPNLTGSAAAYRPKGSVLTNQHRPQVTGDYDAWTPGS' A
#
# COMPACT_ATOMS: atom_id res chain seq x y z
N MET A 1 -16.36 14.54 -13.88
CA MET A 1 -17.32 13.98 -12.89
C MET A 1 -18.20 12.95 -13.58
N HIS A 2 -18.61 11.88 -12.90
CA HIS A 2 -19.31 10.75 -13.54
C HIS A 2 -20.85 10.85 -13.51
N HIS A 3 -21.43 12.02 -13.15
CA HIS A 3 -22.88 12.29 -13.17
C HIS A 3 -23.75 11.17 -12.54
N ARG A 4 -23.29 10.57 -11.45
CA ARG A 4 -24.02 9.49 -10.77
C ARG A 4 -25.11 10.00 -9.83
N VAL A 5 -25.02 11.27 -9.45
CA VAL A 5 -25.94 11.95 -8.52
C VAL A 5 -26.05 13.41 -8.94
N ASP A 6 -27.18 14.02 -8.63
CA ASP A 6 -27.50 15.40 -9.00
C ASP A 6 -26.83 16.43 -8.07
N ILE A 7 -26.38 16.00 -6.88
CA ILE A 7 -25.76 16.85 -5.88
C ILE A 7 -24.23 16.66 -5.92
N ALA A 8 -23.50 17.76 -6.07
CA ALA A 8 -22.04 17.73 -6.03
C ALA A 8 -21.53 17.43 -4.61
N PRO A 9 -20.44 16.65 -4.42
CA PRO A 9 -19.92 16.31 -3.10
C PRO A 9 -19.65 17.49 -2.15
N PRO A 10 -19.16 18.67 -2.62
CA PRO A 10 -19.00 19.84 -1.76
C PRO A 10 -20.32 20.43 -1.21
N SER A 11 -21.43 20.14 -1.88
CA SER A 11 -22.78 20.58 -1.49
C SER A 11 -23.51 19.56 -0.61
N ASP A 12 -22.87 18.43 -0.30
CA ASP A 12 -23.40 17.36 0.54
C ASP A 12 -22.81 17.44 1.96
N ASN A 13 -23.55 16.99 2.98
CA ASN A 13 -23.11 17.02 4.39
C ASN A 13 -22.24 15.80 4.74
N TYR A 14 -21.20 15.58 3.93
CA TYR A 14 -20.36 14.41 4.06
C TYR A 14 -19.47 14.48 5.30
N LYS A 15 -19.53 13.43 6.14
CA LYS A 15 -18.64 13.25 7.29
C LYS A 15 -17.78 12.01 7.10
N PRO A 16 -16.44 12.15 7.07
CA PRO A 16 -15.56 10.99 7.00
C PRO A 16 -15.72 10.14 8.27
N ARG A 17 -15.59 8.83 8.11
CA ARG A 17 -15.61 7.88 9.24
C ARG A 17 -14.22 7.79 9.88
N ASP A 18 -14.15 7.33 11.12
CA ASP A 18 -12.88 7.28 11.88
C ASP A 18 -11.77 6.44 11.22
N TRP A 19 -12.17 5.40 10.49
CA TRP A 19 -11.24 4.52 9.76
C TRP A 19 -10.90 5.02 8.35
N GLN A 20 -11.53 6.10 7.90
CA GLN A 20 -11.39 6.58 6.53
C GLN A 20 -10.11 7.40 6.37
N LYS A 21 -9.29 7.02 5.39
CA LYS A 21 -8.10 7.78 5.01
C LYS A 21 -8.48 8.91 4.04
N PRO A 22 -7.72 10.03 4.06
CA PRO A 22 -7.89 11.09 3.07
C PRO A 22 -7.56 10.58 1.66
N HIS A 23 -8.11 11.25 0.65
CA HIS A 23 -7.79 10.96 -0.74
C HIS A 23 -6.30 11.17 -1.02
N GLN A 24 -5.70 10.18 -1.66
CA GLN A 24 -4.34 10.25 -2.20
C GLN A 24 -4.40 9.99 -3.71
N PRO A 25 -3.77 10.84 -4.54
CA PRO A 25 -3.71 10.59 -5.98
C PRO A 25 -2.95 9.31 -6.28
N ASN A 26 -3.12 8.77 -7.50
CA ASN A 26 -2.34 7.65 -7.97
C ASN A 26 -0.85 8.05 -8.08
N LEU A 27 0.02 7.36 -7.33
CA LEU A 27 1.45 7.64 -7.25
C LEU A 27 2.32 6.75 -8.14
N THR A 28 1.72 5.90 -8.98
CA THR A 28 2.47 5.06 -9.93
C THR A 28 3.42 5.91 -10.78
N GLY A 29 4.65 5.43 -10.98
CA GLY A 29 5.69 6.16 -11.72
C GLY A 29 6.43 7.25 -10.92
N SER A 30 6.06 7.48 -9.65
CA SER A 30 6.77 8.38 -8.74
C SER A 30 7.61 7.62 -7.70
N ALA A 31 8.50 8.33 -6.99
CA ALA A 31 9.29 7.75 -5.89
C ALA A 31 8.41 7.16 -4.78
N ALA A 32 7.23 7.76 -4.54
CA ALA A 32 6.29 7.38 -3.49
C ALA A 32 5.29 6.28 -3.90
N ALA A 33 5.49 5.63 -5.05
CA ALA A 33 4.64 4.51 -5.49
C ALA A 33 4.59 3.39 -4.42
N TYR A 34 3.41 2.79 -4.28
CA TYR A 34 3.21 1.62 -3.42
C TYR A 34 4.09 0.46 -3.90
N ARG A 35 4.73 -0.23 -2.95
CA ARG A 35 5.56 -1.39 -3.21
C ARG A 35 5.10 -2.54 -2.30
N PRO A 36 4.76 -3.71 -2.87
CA PRO A 36 4.32 -4.84 -2.07
C PRO A 36 5.47 -5.39 -1.22
N LYS A 37 5.11 -6.10 -0.14
CA LYS A 37 6.10 -6.80 0.70
C LYS A 37 6.92 -7.79 -0.15
N GLY A 38 8.23 -7.79 0.05
CA GLY A 38 9.17 -8.60 -0.73
C GLY A 38 9.58 -7.99 -2.07
N SER A 39 9.09 -6.79 -2.43
CA SER A 39 9.63 -6.07 -3.58
C SER A 39 11.10 -5.70 -3.36
N VAL A 40 11.94 -5.92 -4.37
CA VAL A 40 13.37 -5.52 -4.35
C VAL A 40 13.59 -4.02 -4.19
N LEU A 41 12.57 -3.21 -4.51
CA LEU A 41 12.61 -1.76 -4.37
C LEU A 41 12.21 -1.30 -2.96
N THR A 42 11.89 -2.22 -2.06
CA THR A 42 11.64 -1.91 -0.64
C THR A 42 12.86 -2.23 0.17
N ASN A 43 13.18 -1.38 1.15
CA ASN A 43 14.21 -1.63 2.16
C ASN A 43 13.83 -2.75 3.16
N GLN A 44 12.80 -3.55 2.87
CA GLN A 44 12.29 -4.57 3.77
C GLN A 44 12.97 -5.89 3.47
N HIS A 45 13.55 -6.51 4.51
CA HIS A 45 14.07 -7.87 4.40
C HIS A 45 12.91 -8.86 4.18
N ARG A 46 13.15 -9.92 3.43
CA ARG A 46 12.19 -11.03 3.29
C ARG A 46 11.84 -11.54 4.70
N PRO A 47 10.56 -11.69 5.05
CA PRO A 47 10.19 -12.29 6.33
C PRO A 47 10.68 -13.73 6.38
N GLN A 48 11.32 -14.11 7.49
CA GLN A 48 11.67 -15.50 7.77
C GLN A 48 10.39 -16.26 8.08
N VAL A 49 10.20 -17.43 7.46
CA VAL A 49 9.08 -18.33 7.72
C VAL A 49 9.61 -19.67 8.24
N THR A 50 8.80 -20.37 9.03
CA THR A 50 9.19 -21.66 9.66
C THR A 50 9.56 -22.77 8.67
N GLY A 51 9.25 -22.61 7.38
CA GLY A 51 9.66 -23.52 6.31
C GLY A 51 10.86 -23.04 5.49
N ASP A 52 11.56 -21.99 5.93
CA ASP A 52 12.78 -21.56 5.24
C ASP A 52 13.85 -22.65 5.37
N TYR A 53 14.56 -22.88 4.27
CA TYR A 53 15.66 -23.84 4.22
C TYR A 53 16.91 -23.22 4.84
N ASP A 54 17.47 -23.91 5.83
CA ASP A 54 18.78 -23.58 6.38
C ASP A 54 19.88 -24.24 5.54
N ALA A 55 20.64 -23.41 4.82
CA ALA A 55 21.75 -23.88 4.02
C ALA A 55 22.92 -24.35 4.91
N TRP A 56 23.43 -25.56 4.61
CA TRP A 56 24.61 -26.08 5.28
C TRP A 56 25.87 -25.29 4.90
N THR A 57 26.64 -24.88 5.91
CA THR A 57 27.93 -24.18 5.74
C THR A 57 29.05 -25.05 6.32
N PRO A 58 30.01 -25.55 5.51
CA PRO A 58 31.15 -26.31 6.02
C PRO A 58 32.15 -25.42 6.77
N GLY A 59 32.52 -25.83 7.99
CA GLY A 59 33.67 -25.28 8.72
C GLY A 59 33.37 -24.20 9.76
N SER A 60 32.13 -24.07 10.23
CA SER A 60 31.78 -23.27 11.41
C SER A 60 32.23 -23.91 12.73
#